data_AF-A0A6I6HKY4-F1
#
_entry.id   AF-A0A6I6HKY4-F1
#
_cell.length_a   1.000
_cell.length_b   1.000
_cell.length_c   1.000
_cell.angle_alpha   90.00
_cell.angle_beta   90.00
_cell.angle_gamma   90.00
#
_symmetry.space_group_name_H-M   'P 1'
#
loop_
_entity.id
_entity.type
_entity.pdbx_description
1 polymer ?
#
loop_
_entity_poly.entity_id
_entity_poly.type
_entity_poly.pdbx_seq_one_letter_code
_entity_poly.pdbx_strand_id
1 'polypeptide(L)'
;MSAAAQLDAIAARIDALRNGRGESITALSNEARASSELLGALPPRYGEVLLNLLDRLESSALFSEESCSFSQKDLLDNLQVWVDKARAQLAS
;
A
#
# COMPACT_ATOMS: atom_id res chain seq x y z
N MET A 1 -3.99 -0.51 -17.69
CA MET A 1 -3.75 -1.64 -16.78
C MET A 1 -5.08 -1.90 -16.07
N SER A 2 -5.54 -3.14 -15.88
CA SER A 2 -6.82 -3.40 -15.20
C SER A 2 -6.72 -3.12 -13.70
N ALA A 3 -7.86 -2.97 -13.01
CA ALA A 3 -7.90 -2.84 -11.55
C ALA A 3 -7.14 -3.98 -10.83
N ALA A 4 -7.32 -5.22 -11.28
CA ALA A 4 -6.60 -6.38 -10.74
C ALA A 4 -5.08 -6.28 -10.96
N ALA A 5 -4.64 -5.88 -12.15
CA ALA A 5 -3.22 -5.74 -12.45
C ALA A 5 -2.57 -4.58 -11.66
N GLN A 6 -3.30 -3.48 -11.42
CA GLN A 6 -2.86 -2.40 -10.54
C GLN A 6 -2.74 -2.87 -9.08
N LEU A 7 -3.70 -3.66 -8.60
CA LEU A 7 -3.64 -4.24 -7.25
C LEU A 7 -2.44 -5.18 -7.08
N ASP A 8 -2.15 -6.01 -8.09
CA ASP A 8 -0.99 -6.91 -8.05
C ASP A 8 0.34 -6.14 -8.08
N ALA A 9 0.41 -5.03 -8.82
CA ALA A 9 1.59 -4.15 -8.82
C ALA A 9 1.85 -3.52 -7.43
N ILE A 10 0.79 -3.04 -6.76
CA ILE A 10 0.88 -2.53 -5.38
C ILE A 10 1.33 -3.64 -4.43
N ALA A 11 0.74 -4.83 -4.53
CA ALA A 11 1.09 -5.98 -3.69
C ALA A 11 2.57 -6.37 -3.82
N ALA A 12 3.09 -6.40 -5.06
CA ALA A 12 4.49 -6.70 -5.32
C ALA A 12 5.44 -5.67 -4.70
N ARG A 13 5.08 -4.39 -4.72
CA ARG A 13 5.87 -3.30 -4.09
C ARG A 13 5.86 -3.39 -2.56
N ILE A 14 4.73 -3.74 -1.95
CA ILE A 14 4.65 -4.01 -0.50
C ILE A 14 5.56 -5.18 -0.12
N ASP A 15 5.54 -6.29 -0.88
CA ASP A 15 6.44 -7.42 -0.65
C ASP A 15 7.92 -7.02 -0.76
N ALA A 16 8.27 -6.24 -1.79
CA ALA A 16 9.63 -5.76 -2.00
C ALA A 16 10.12 -4.89 -0.82
N LEU A 17 9.27 -4.00 -0.29
CA LEU A 17 9.56 -3.20 0.90
C LEU A 17 9.75 -4.07 2.15
N ARG A 18 8.85 -5.03 2.39
CA ARG A 18 8.93 -5.95 3.55
C ARG A 18 10.21 -6.80 3.53
N ASN A 19 10.69 -7.16 2.34
CA ASN A 19 11.87 -7.98 2.15
C ASN A 19 13.16 -7.16 1.92
N GLY A 20 13.11 -5.83 2.05
CA GLY A 20 14.28 -4.96 1.93
C GLY A 20 14.93 -4.96 0.54
N ARG A 21 14.16 -5.19 -0.54
CA ARG A 21 14.69 -5.34 -1.92
C ARG A 21 15.01 -4.00 -2.61
N GLY A 22 15.35 -2.96 -1.87
CA GLY A 22 15.69 -1.64 -2.41
C GLY A 22 14.50 -0.85 -2.96
N GLU A 23 13.28 -1.22 -2.58
CA GLU A 23 12.06 -0.49 -2.98
C GLU A 23 11.89 0.77 -2.13
N SER A 24 11.28 1.82 -2.69
CA SER A 24 11.02 3.08 -1.98
C SER A 24 9.56 3.20 -1.55
N ILE A 25 9.34 3.64 -0.31
CA ILE A 25 7.99 3.99 0.20
C ILE A 25 7.32 5.02 -0.72
N THR A 26 8.06 6.05 -1.17
CA THR A 26 7.54 7.05 -2.10
C THR A 26 7.08 6.45 -3.43
N ALA A 27 7.81 5.45 -3.93
CA ALA A 27 7.44 4.80 -5.17
C ALA A 27 6.16 3.97 -5.01
N LEU A 28 5.99 3.27 -3.88
CA LEU A 28 4.74 2.56 -3.55
C LEU A 28 3.57 3.54 -3.48
N SER A 29 3.76 4.63 -2.74
CA SER A 29 2.74 5.66 -2.55
C SER A 29 2.30 6.29 -3.87
N ASN A 30 3.24 6.59 -4.77
CA ASN A 30 2.93 7.16 -6.07
C ASN A 30 2.15 6.18 -6.96
N GLU A 31 2.58 4.91 -7.02
CA GLU A 31 1.89 3.86 -7.78
C GLU A 31 0.44 3.68 -7.27
N ALA A 32 0.27 3.61 -5.96
CA ALA A 32 -1.03 3.42 -5.33
C ALA A 32 -1.98 4.61 -5.60
N ARG A 33 -1.48 5.85 -5.50
CA ARG A 33 -2.26 7.06 -5.81
C ARG A 33 -2.58 7.21 -7.30
N ALA A 34 -1.73 6.67 -8.19
CA ALA A 34 -1.93 6.69 -9.64
C ALA A 34 -2.84 5.55 -10.15
N SER A 35 -3.21 4.59 -9.30
CA SER A 35 -4.01 3.41 -9.66
C SER A 35 -5.51 3.74 -9.81
N SER A 36 -5.86 4.57 -10.79
CA SER A 36 -7.22 5.09 -10.99
C SER A 36 -8.26 4.01 -11.27
N GLU A 37 -7.90 2.96 -12.03
CA GLU A 37 -8.81 1.86 -12.36
C GLU A 37 -9.14 1.03 -11.11
N LEU A 38 -8.14 0.78 -10.26
CA LEU A 38 -8.33 0.12 -8.97
C LEU A 38 -9.20 0.96 -8.03
N LEU A 39 -8.88 2.24 -7.87
CA LEU A 39 -9.63 3.13 -6.99
C LEU A 39 -11.07 3.36 -7.46
N GLY A 40 -11.30 3.37 -8.78
CA GLY A 40 -12.63 3.48 -9.38
C GLY A 40 -13.46 2.18 -9.27
N ALA A 41 -12.81 1.02 -9.23
CA ALA A 41 -13.48 -0.28 -9.13
C ALA A 41 -13.86 -0.67 -7.68
N LEU A 42 -13.30 -0.01 -6.67
CA LEU A 42 -13.55 -0.29 -5.26
C LEU A 42 -14.55 0.70 -4.63
N PRO A 43 -15.29 0.32 -3.58
CA PRO A 43 -16.07 1.28 -2.80
C PRO A 43 -15.18 2.41 -2.23
N PRO A 44 -15.65 3.67 -2.18
CA PRO A 44 -14.82 4.85 -1.84
C PRO A 44 -13.99 4.72 -0.55
N ARG A 45 -14.54 4.06 0.49
CA ARG A 45 -13.84 3.77 1.76
C ARG A 45 -12.50 3.03 1.61
N TYR A 46 -12.31 2.24 0.55
CA TYR A 46 -11.04 1.57 0.30
C TYR A 46 -9.94 2.58 -0.02
N GLY A 47 -10.25 3.61 -0.82
CA GLY A 47 -9.34 4.70 -1.13
C GLY A 47 -8.97 5.49 0.12
N GLU A 48 -9.95 5.83 0.97
CA GLU A 48 -9.71 6.56 2.23
C GLU A 48 -8.74 5.81 3.15
N VAL A 49 -8.97 4.51 3.35
CA VAL A 49 -8.11 3.66 4.19
C VAL A 49 -6.71 3.53 3.59
N LEU A 50 -6.62 3.30 2.28
CA LEU A 50 -5.33 3.19 1.57
C LEU A 50 -4.50 4.46 1.75
N LEU A 51 -5.08 5.62 1.47
CA LEU A 51 -4.38 6.91 1.57
C LEU A 51 -3.94 7.18 3.02
N ASN A 52 -4.76 6.87 4.02
CA ASN A 52 -4.37 7.04 5.42
C ASN A 52 -3.18 6.13 5.83
N LEU A 53 -3.14 4.90 5.33
CA LEU A 53 -2.02 3.99 5.57
C LEU A 53 -0.73 4.48 4.89
N LEU A 54 -0.84 4.98 3.65
CA LEU A 54 0.30 5.55 2.91
C LEU A 54 0.85 6.80 3.57
N ASP A 55 0.00 7.73 4.01
CA ASP A 55 0.44 8.96 4.69
C ASP A 55 1.21 8.64 5.99
N ARG A 56 0.73 7.65 6.77
CA ARG A 56 1.43 7.19 7.98
C ARG A 56 2.76 6.52 7.64
N LEU A 57 2.80 5.73 6.56
CA LEU A 57 4.03 5.06 6.12
C LEU A 57 5.08 6.07 5.66
N GLU A 58 4.69 7.08 4.88
CA GLU A 58 5.57 8.18 4.45
C GLU A 58 6.09 8.98 5.64
N SER A 59 5.22 9.32 6.60
CA SER A 59 5.62 10.00 7.84
C SER A 59 6.63 9.18 8.64
N SER A 60 6.39 7.86 8.78
CA SER A 60 7.29 6.97 9.51
C SER A 60 8.68 6.81 8.88
N ALA A 61 8.83 7.14 7.59
CA ALA A 61 10.12 7.16 6.91
C ALA A 61 10.96 8.42 7.22
N LEU A 62 10.32 9.50 7.66
CA LEU A 62 10.98 10.78 7.98
C LEU A 62 11.56 10.81 9.40
N PHE A 63 11.13 9.92 10.29
CA PHE A 63 11.57 9.84 11.70
C PHE A 63 12.35 8.54 11.95
N SER A 64 13.67 8.58 11.75
CA SER A 64 14.55 7.41 11.71
C SER A 64 15.43 7.20 12.97
N GLU A 65 14.97 7.59 14.16
CA GLU A 65 15.67 7.29 15.42
C GLU A 65 15.19 5.95 16.01
N GLU A 66 15.77 4.85 15.50
CA GLU A 66 15.90 3.48 16.07
C GLU A 66 14.65 2.78 16.65
N SER A 67 13.46 3.40 16.63
CA SER A 67 12.24 2.91 17.31
C SER A 67 11.12 2.55 16.32
N CYS A 68 11.30 2.81 15.03
CA CYS A 68 10.24 2.79 14.01
C CYS A 68 10.21 1.55 13.10
N SER A 69 11.11 0.57 13.29
CA SER A 69 11.01 -0.72 12.60
C SER A 69 9.65 -1.39 12.88
N PHE A 70 9.16 -1.25 14.12
CA PHE A 70 7.86 -1.79 14.52
C PHE A 70 6.69 -1.06 13.83
N SER A 71 6.71 0.28 13.76
CA SER A 71 5.64 1.04 13.12
C SER A 71 5.61 0.87 11.59
N GLN A 72 6.76 0.84 10.92
CA GLN A 72 6.82 0.61 9.47
C GLN A 72 6.39 -0.82 9.11
N LYS A 73 6.84 -1.82 9.87
CA LYS A 73 6.44 -3.21 9.68
C LYS A 73 4.93 -3.39 9.86
N ASP A 74 4.36 -2.84 10.94
CA ASP A 74 2.92 -2.91 11.20
C ASP A 74 2.10 -2.20 10.10
N LEU A 75 2.59 -1.08 9.57
CA LEU A 75 1.95 -0.37 8.46
C LEU A 75 1.98 -1.20 7.17
N LEU A 76 3.10 -1.85 6.85
CA LEU A 76 3.20 -2.76 5.71
C LEU A 76 2.31 -4.00 5.87
N ASP A 77 2.21 -4.55 7.08
CA ASP A 77 1.32 -5.67 7.36
C ASP A 77 -0.16 -5.25 7.23
N ASN A 78 -0.53 -4.03 7.65
CA ASN A 78 -1.88 -3.48 7.42
C ASN A 78 -2.18 -3.20 5.94
N LEU A 79 -1.20 -2.73 5.17
CA LEU A 79 -1.33 -2.58 3.72
C LEU A 79 -1.55 -3.92 3.03
N GLN A 80 -0.91 -4.99 3.50
CA GLN A 80 -1.16 -6.35 2.99
C GLN A 80 -2.61 -6.78 3.28
N VAL A 81 -3.10 -6.55 4.50
CA VAL A 81 -4.52 -6.83 4.84
C VAL A 81 -5.47 -6.03 3.95
N TRP A 82 -5.14 -4.78 3.63
CA TRP A 82 -5.92 -3.98 2.69
C TRP A 82 -5.94 -4.60 1.29
N VAL A 83 -4.78 -5.05 0.78
CA VAL A 83 -4.66 -5.72 -0.52
C VAL A 83 -5.54 -6.96 -0.59
N ASP A 84 -5.53 -7.79 0.45
CA ASP A 84 -6.31 -9.03 0.49
C ASP A 84 -7.83 -8.74 0.45
N LYS A 85 -8.26 -7.71 1.19
CA LYS A 85 -9.66 -7.24 1.17
C LYS A 85 -10.05 -6.66 -0.19
N ALA A 86 -9.18 -5.85 -0.79
CA ALA A 86 -9.42 -5.27 -2.11
C ALA A 86 -9.52 -6.38 -3.17
N ARG A 87 -8.68 -7.41 -3.11
CA ARG A 87 -8.72 -8.55 -4.02
C ARG A 87 -10.04 -9.31 -3.91
N ALA A 88 -10.50 -9.58 -2.69
CA ALA A 88 -11.80 -10.20 -2.46
C ALA A 88 -12.96 -9.35 -2.98
N GLN A 89 -12.87 -8.02 -2.83
CA GLN A 89 -13.89 -7.08 -3.30
C GLN A 89 -13.94 -6.94 -4.83
N LEU A 90 -12.83 -7.09 -5.54
CA LEU A 90 -12.82 -7.07 -7.01
C LEU A 90 -13.35 -8.38 -7.62
N ALA A 91 -13.37 -9.46 -6.84
CA ALA A 91 -13.87 -10.76 -7.26
C ALA A 91 -15.37 -10.97 -6.94
N SER A 92 -16.01 -10.05 -6.21
CA SER A 92 -17.43 -10.06 -5.86
C SER A 92 -18.30 -9.35 -6.89
#